data_AF-A0A7D7VRH3-F1
#
_entry.id   AF-A0A7D7VRH3-F1
#
_cell.length_a   1.000
_cell.length_b   1.000
_cell.length_c   1.000
_cell.angle_alpha   90.00
_cell.angle_beta   90.00
_cell.angle_gamma   90.00
#
_symmetry.space_group_name_H-M   'P 1'
#
loop_
_entity.id
_entity.type
_entity.pdbx_description
1 polymer ?
#
loop_
_entity_poly.entity_id
_entity_poly.type
_entity_poly.pdbx_seq_one_letter_code
_entity_poly.pdbx_strand_id
1 'polypeptide(L)' 'MRLNNTTAVPNVFFDTQMQHLSGSAIRVYLKIVRNTIGWRDANGKVKLRDWISHSQFEKTGISNRSVTSAIE' A
#
# COMPACT_ATOMS: atom_id res chain seq x y z
N MET A 1 -22.29 4.09 -7.35
CA MET A 1 -21.23 5.11 -7.54
C MET A 1 -19.90 4.41 -7.76
N ARG A 2 -19.21 4.64 -8.88
CA ARG A 2 -17.83 4.16 -9.08
C ARG A 2 -16.88 5.26 -8.62
N LEU A 3 -16.01 4.96 -7.66
CA LEU A 3 -14.99 5.90 -7.20
C LEU A 3 -13.80 5.86 -8.18
N ASN A 4 -13.75 6.81 -9.11
CA ASN A 4 -12.64 6.93 -10.05
C ASN A 4 -11.40 7.48 -9.34
N ASN A 5 -10.20 7.02 -9.73
CA ASN A 5 -8.91 7.46 -9.15
C ASN A 5 -8.75 7.21 -7.65
N THR A 6 -9.38 6.16 -7.12
CA THR A 6 -9.24 5.75 -5.72
C THR A 6 -8.64 4.36 -5.61
N THR A 7 -8.09 4.04 -4.44
CA THR A 7 -7.66 2.70 -4.07
C THR A 7 -8.42 2.30 -2.82
N ALA A 8 -9.13 1.18 -2.87
CA ALA A 8 -9.78 0.65 -1.70
C ALA A 8 -8.73 0.14 -0.72
N VAL A 9 -8.78 0.61 0.52
CA VAL A 9 -7.96 0.14 1.64
C VAL A 9 -8.93 -0.48 2.64
N PRO A 10 -8.62 -1.66 3.21
CA PRO A 10 -9.52 -2.29 4.19
C PRO A 10 -9.80 -1.39 5.40
N ASN A 11 -11.07 -1.22 5.78
CA ASN A 11 -11.43 -0.37 6.92
C ASN A 11 -10.73 -0.79 8.22
N VAL A 12 -10.56 -2.11 8.43
CA VAL A 12 -9.83 -2.66 9.60
C VAL A 12 -8.42 -2.07 9.75
N PHE A 13 -7.77 -1.68 8.65
CA PHE A 13 -6.48 -1.01 8.70
C PHE A 13 -6.61 0.35 9.41
N PHE A 14 -7.56 1.18 9.00
CA PHE A 14 -7.79 2.49 9.60
C PHE A 14 -8.33 2.38 11.03
N ASP A 15 -9.26 1.44 11.26
CA ASP A 15 -10.00 1.35 12.52
C ASP A 15 -9.18 0.73 13.65
N THR A 16 -8.26 -0.19 13.34
CA THR A 16 -7.55 -0.96 14.38
C THR A 16 -6.03 -0.97 14.23
N GLN A 17 -5.50 -1.07 13.01
CA GLN A 17 -4.07 -1.29 12.81
C GLN A 17 -3.26 0.00 12.80
N MET A 18 -3.82 1.07 12.23
CA MET A 18 -3.12 2.32 11.99
C MET A 18 -2.55 2.95 13.28
N GLN A 19 -3.22 2.77 14.42
CA GLN A 19 -2.75 3.29 15.71
C GLN A 19 -1.47 2.61 16.24
N HIS A 20 -1.19 1.39 15.79
CA HIS A 20 -0.06 0.58 16.25
C HIS A 20 1.15 0.64 15.31
N LEU A 21 1.00 1.31 14.16
CA LEU A 21 2.00 1.35 13.10
C LEU A 21 2.72 2.70 13.07
N SER A 22 4.01 2.66 12.77
CA SER A 22 4.77 3.88 12.51
C SER A 22 4.27 4.57 11.22
N GLY A 23 4.49 5.88 11.11
CA GLY A 23 4.17 6.62 9.87
C GLY A 23 4.83 6.03 8.62
N SER A 24 6.04 5.48 8.76
CA SER A 24 6.74 4.77 7.68
C SER A 24 6.02 3.48 7.29
N ALA A 25 5.61 2.67 8.27
CA ALA A 25 4.88 1.43 8.04
C ALA A 25 3.51 1.67 7.37
N ILE A 26 2.80 2.73 7.77
CA ILE A 26 1.55 3.14 7.13
C ILE A 26 1.78 3.46 5.63
N ARG A 27 2.83 4.22 5.31
CA ARG A 27 3.16 4.57 3.92
C ARG A 27 3.53 3.34 3.09
N VAL A 28 4.31 2.42 3.65
CA VAL A 28 4.66 1.13 3.02
C VAL A 28 3.39 0.31 2.76
N TYR A 29 2.52 0.15 3.75
CA TYR A 29 1.27 -0.58 3.63
C TYR A 29 0.36 -0.01 2.52
N LEU A 30 0.13 1.30 2.53
CA LEU A 30 -0.70 1.97 1.52
C LEU A 30 -0.11 1.81 0.10
N LYS A 31 1.21 1.81 -0.03
CA LYS A 31 1.88 1.55 -1.30
C LYS A 31 1.70 0.11 -1.78
N ILE A 32 1.77 -0.88 -0.88
CA ILE A 32 1.49 -2.29 -1.20
C ILE A 32 0.03 -2.45 -1.65
N VAL A 33 -0.92 -1.84 -0.92
CA VAL A 33 -2.34 -1.85 -1.26
C VAL A 33 -2.59 -1.22 -2.63
N ARG A 34 -1.93 -0.09 -2.95
CA ARG A 34 -2.00 0.56 -4.26
C ARG A 34 -1.50 -0.35 -5.38
N ASN A 35 -0.41 -1.06 -5.17
CA ASN A 35 0.22 -1.91 -6.18
C ASN A 35 -0.51 -3.25 -6.40
N THR A 36 -1.23 -3.73 -5.38
CA THR A 36 -2.00 -4.98 -5.43
C THR A 36 -3.46 -4.72 -5.85
N ILE A 37 -4.29 -4.22 -4.93
CA ILE A 37 -5.73 -4.07 -5.13
C ILE A 37 -6.15 -2.74 -5.76
N GLY A 38 -5.24 -1.79 -5.88
CA GLY A 38 -5.49 -0.49 -6.52
C GLY A 38 -5.58 -0.51 -8.04
N TRP A 39 -5.17 -1.61 -8.69
CA TRP A 39 -5.27 -1.79 -10.13
C TRP A 39 -6.18 -2.96 -10.46
N ARG A 40 -7.04 -2.77 -11.46
CA ARG A 40 -7.88 -3.82 -12.02
C ARG A 40 -7.45 -4.09 -13.45
N ASP A 41 -7.41 -5.35 -13.84
CA ASP A 41 -7.17 -5.75 -15.22
C ASP A 41 -8.38 -5.45 -16.12
N ALA A 42 -8.26 -5.74 -17.42
CA ALA A 42 -9.36 -5.57 -18.39
C ALA A 42 -10.62 -6.38 -18.03
N ASN A 43 -10.49 -7.42 -17.22
CA ASN A 43 -11.58 -8.27 -16.74
C ASN A 43 -12.11 -7.83 -15.36
N GLY A 44 -11.61 -6.71 -14.81
CA GLY A 44 -12.02 -6.15 -13.53
C GLY A 44 -11.41 -6.81 -12.29
N LYS A 45 -10.46 -7.74 -12.45
CA LYS A 45 -9.80 -8.48 -11.38
C LYS A 45 -8.60 -7.71 -10.84
N VAL A 46 -8.42 -7.75 -9.53
CA VAL A 46 -7.29 -7.12 -8.83
C VAL A 46 -6.06 -8.02 -8.80
N LYS A 47 -4.86 -7.45 -8.67
CA LYS A 47 -3.65 -8.23 -8.39
C LYS A 47 -3.65 -8.65 -6.92
N LEU A 48 -3.49 -9.95 -6.66
CA LEU A 48 -3.33 -10.47 -5.29
C LEU A 48 -1.88 -10.43 -4.81
N ARG A 49 -0.92 -10.39 -5.74
CA ARG A 49 0.52 -10.32 -5.48
C ARG A 49 1.17 -9.44 -6.53
N ASP A 50 2.20 -8.70 -6.13
CA ASP A 50 3.00 -7.85 -7.01
C ASP A 50 4.45 -7.89 -6.52
N TRP A 51 5.40 -7.89 -7.45
CA TRP A 51 6.82 -7.75 -7.12
C TRP A 51 7.12 -6.26 -6.94
N ILE A 52 7.37 -5.85 -5.70
CA ILE A 52 7.59 -4.43 -5.36
C ILE A 52 9.05 -4.25 -4.93
N SER A 53 9.85 -3.60 -5.78
CA SER A 53 11.23 -3.26 -5.47
C SER A 53 11.31 -2.07 -4.49
N HIS A 54 12.44 -1.94 -3.79
CA HIS A 54 12.73 -0.79 -2.93
C HIS A 54 12.56 0.55 -3.65
N SER A 55 12.98 0.65 -4.91
CA SER A 55 12.82 1.86 -5.73
C SER A 55 11.36 2.30 -5.93
N GLN A 56 10.39 1.38 -5.83
CA GLN A 56 8.98 1.76 -5.88
C GLN A 56 8.54 2.53 -4.62
N PHE A 57 9.21 2.32 -3.49
CA PHE A 57 8.93 3.01 -2.24
C PHE A 57 9.56 4.41 -2.16
N GLU A 58 10.53 4.75 -3.03
CA GLU A 58 11.12 6.10 -3.08
C GLU A 58 10.06 7.18 -3.29
N LYS A 59 9.01 6.87 -4.07
CA LYS A 59 7.87 7.76 -4.32
C LYS A 59 6.98 8.01 -3.10
N THR A 60 7.18 7.27 -2.00
CA THR A 60 6.45 7.46 -0.74
C THR A 60 7.14 8.44 0.22
N GLY A 61 8.32 8.97 -0.18
CA GLY A 61 9.06 9.97 0.59
C GLY A 61 9.65 9.44 1.90
N ILE A 62 9.92 8.14 1.99
CA ILE A 62 10.60 7.51 3.13
C ILE A 62 11.95 6.95 2.67
N SER A 63 12.92 6.92 3.58
CA SER A 63 14.24 6.37 3.29
C SER A 63 14.20 4.85 3.09
N ASN A 64 15.15 4.29 2.34
CA ASN A 64 15.27 2.83 2.20
C ASN A 64 15.41 2.12 3.55
N ARG A 65 16.10 2.72 4.52
CA ARG A 65 16.19 2.20 5.89
C ARG A 65 14.80 2.12 6.53
N SER A 66 13.98 3.16 6.37
CA SER A 66 12.61 3.20 6.90
C SER A 66 11.70 2.16 6.24
N VAL A 67 11.95 1.80 4.98
CA VAL A 67 11.27 0.68 4.31
C VAL A 67 11.64 -0.65 4.96
N THR A 68 12.94 -0.90 5.17
CA THR A 68 13.41 -2.12 5.83
C THR A 68 12.82 -2.29 7.23
N SER A 69 12.92 -1.25 8.07
CA SER A 69 12.36 -1.28 9.43
C SER A 69 10.83 -1.32 9.49
N ALA A 70 10.13 -1.11 8.37
CA ALA A 70 8.69 -1.24 8.27
C ALA A 70 8.25 -2.65 7.81
N ILE A 71 9.19 -3.43 7.26
CA ILE A 71 8.96 -4.81 6.78
C ILE A 71 9.44 -5.83 7.83
N GLU A 72 10.49 -5.49 8.59
CA GLU A 72 10.98 -6.24 9.75
C GLU A 72 10.03 -6.12 10.96
#